data_AF-A0A1B6I4I8-F1
#
_entry.id   AF-A0A1B6I4I8-F1
#
_cell.length_a   1.000
_cell.length_b   1.000
_cell.length_c   1.000
_cell.angle_alpha   90.00
_cell.angle_beta   90.00
_cell.angle_gamma   90.00
#
_symmetry.space_group_name_H-M   'P 1'
#
loop_
_entity.id
_entity.type
_entity.pdbx_description
1 polymer ?
#
loop_
_entity_poly.entity_id
_entity_poly.type
_entity_poly.pdbx_seq_one_letter_code
_entity_poly.pdbx_strand_id
1 'polypeptide(L)'
;SCAGQLLLEEATCVGTCSQGHYPEQSQCVRCLHQCSQCVSRINCTACRAGLQLQSGECRATCAQGYYSDVGVCAKCYLSCKTCSGPRRDQCVSCPLGWQ
;
A
#
# COMPACT_ATOMS: atom_id res chain seq x y z
N SER A 1 -3.43 15.12 -28.96
CA SER A 1 -4.39 14.12 -28.46
C SER A 1 -3.91 12.75 -28.89
N CYS A 2 -3.97 11.75 -28.01
CA CYS A 2 -3.59 10.38 -28.36
C CYS A 2 -4.67 9.73 -29.24
N ALA A 3 -4.25 8.89 -30.19
CA ALA A 3 -5.17 8.20 -31.08
C ALA A 3 -5.75 6.94 -30.39
N GLY A 4 -7.05 6.69 -30.57
CA GLY A 4 -7.71 5.49 -30.08
C GLY A 4 -7.77 5.40 -28.55
N GLN A 5 -7.46 4.21 -28.01
CA GLN A 5 -7.53 3.88 -26.57
C GLN A 5 -6.21 4.17 -25.82
N LEU A 6 -5.30 4.94 -26.40
CA LEU A 6 -4.01 5.27 -25.79
C LEU A 6 -4.15 6.39 -24.74
N LEU A 7 -3.32 6.30 -23.69
CA LEU A 7 -3.31 7.22 -22.56
C LEU A 7 -2.11 8.17 -22.69
N LEU A 8 -2.33 9.46 -22.40
CA LEU A 8 -1.26 10.44 -22.38
C LEU A 8 -0.45 10.33 -21.09
N GLU A 9 0.83 10.03 -21.19
CA GLU A 9 1.77 10.04 -20.08
C GLU A 9 2.88 11.03 -20.41
N GLU A 10 2.91 12.16 -19.68
CA GLU A 10 3.77 13.33 -19.92
C GLU A 10 3.64 13.91 -21.34
N ALA A 11 4.29 13.30 -22.33
CA ALA A 11 4.25 13.67 -23.74
C ALA A 11 4.13 12.45 -24.69
N THR A 12 3.99 11.24 -24.15
CA THR A 12 3.94 9.99 -24.90
C THR A 12 2.58 9.32 -24.77
N CYS A 13 2.11 8.69 -25.85
CA CYS A 13 0.88 7.92 -25.85
C CYS A 13 1.21 6.45 -25.57
N VAL A 14 0.77 5.94 -24.42
CA VAL A 14 1.05 4.57 -23.95
C VAL A 14 -0.23 3.74 -23.90
N GLY A 15 -0.13 2.44 -24.15
CA GLY A 15 -1.26 1.52 -24.01
C GLY A 15 -1.57 1.15 -22.55
N THR A 16 -0.61 1.32 -21.65
CA THR A 16 -0.74 1.07 -20.22
C THR A 16 0.18 2.01 -19.48
N CYS A 17 -0.30 2.60 -18.39
CA CYS A 17 0.49 3.53 -17.59
C CYS A 17 1.71 2.85 -16.96
N SER A 18 2.80 3.60 -16.84
CA SER A 18 4.02 3.12 -16.20
C SER A 18 3.83 2.89 -14.69
N GLN A 19 4.78 2.20 -14.06
CA GLN A 19 4.81 2.01 -12.60
C GLN A 19 4.75 3.38 -11.89
N GLY A 20 3.91 3.48 -10.87
CA GLY A 20 3.65 4.73 -10.15
C GLY A 20 2.63 5.66 -10.81
N HIS A 21 1.95 5.19 -11.87
CA HIS A 21 0.82 5.89 -12.49
C HIS A 21 -0.41 4.98 -12.59
N TYR A 22 -1.59 5.59 -12.63
CA TYR A 22 -2.86 4.92 -12.87
C TYR A 22 -3.62 5.61 -14.01
N PRO A 23 -4.43 4.87 -14.78
CA PRO A 23 -5.24 5.45 -15.85
C PRO A 23 -6.40 6.26 -15.25
N GLU A 24 -6.47 7.54 -15.59
CA GLU A 24 -7.59 8.42 -15.28
C GLU A 24 -8.07 9.08 -16.56
N GLN A 25 -9.27 8.71 -17.00
CA GLN A 25 -9.85 9.14 -18.28
C GLN A 25 -8.94 8.78 -19.46
N SER A 26 -8.24 9.75 -20.03
CA SER A 26 -7.32 9.60 -21.17
C SER A 26 -5.88 9.99 -20.82
N GLN A 27 -5.54 10.01 -19.54
CA GLN A 27 -4.22 10.37 -19.03
C GLN A 27 -3.71 9.36 -18.00
N CYS A 28 -2.39 9.18 -17.94
CA CYS A 28 -1.71 8.52 -16.85
C CYS A 28 -1.40 9.53 -15.75
N VAL A 29 -2.00 9.32 -14.59
CA VAL A 29 -1.89 10.22 -13.44
C VAL A 29 -1.01 9.57 -12.38
N ARG A 30 -0.09 10.36 -11.80
CA ARG A 30 0.87 9.86 -10.80
C ARG A 30 0.19 9.50 -9.49
N CYS A 31 0.56 8.35 -8.93
CA CYS A 31 0.20 7.94 -7.58
C CYS A 31 0.79 8.91 -6.53
N LEU A 32 0.08 9.13 -5.42
CA LEU A 32 0.63 9.82 -4.24
C LEU A 32 1.27 8.81 -3.27
N HIS A 33 1.74 9.29 -2.12
CA HIS A 33 2.18 8.48 -0.97
C HIS A 33 3.28 7.44 -1.25
N GLN A 34 4.17 7.70 -2.21
CA GLN A 34 5.31 6.82 -2.54
C GLN A 34 4.89 5.40 -2.95
N CYS A 35 3.75 5.26 -3.62
CA CYS A 35 3.28 3.98 -4.13
C CYS A 35 4.03 3.57 -5.40
N SER A 36 4.25 2.27 -5.56
CA SER A 36 4.76 1.67 -6.80
C SER A 36 3.61 1.32 -7.74
N GLN A 37 2.43 0.98 -7.19
CA GLN A 37 1.19 0.81 -7.95
C GLN A 37 -0.01 1.36 -7.18
N CYS A 38 -0.98 1.91 -7.91
CA CYS A 38 -2.22 2.42 -7.34
C CYS A 38 -3.38 2.26 -8.33
N VAL A 39 -4.60 2.23 -7.80
CA VAL A 39 -5.85 2.20 -8.58
C VAL A 39 -6.55 3.56 -8.59
N SER A 40 -6.13 4.46 -7.70
CA SER A 40 -6.51 5.87 -7.69
C SER A 40 -5.38 6.69 -7.09
N ARG A 41 -5.51 8.01 -7.15
CA ARG A 41 -4.52 8.96 -6.58
C ARG A 41 -4.11 8.63 -5.14
N ILE A 42 -5.03 8.11 -4.32
CA ILE A 42 -4.84 7.84 -2.89
C ILE A 42 -4.91 6.36 -2.51
N ASN A 43 -5.35 5.48 -3.41
CA ASN A 43 -5.54 4.07 -3.11
C ASN A 43 -4.45 3.23 -3.79
N CYS A 44 -3.49 2.82 -2.98
CA CYS A 44 -2.32 2.08 -3.40
C CYS A 44 -2.54 0.58 -3.28
N THR A 45 -1.98 -0.15 -4.24
CA THR A 45 -2.00 -1.61 -4.28
C THR A 45 -0.61 -2.19 -4.06
N ALA A 46 0.44 -1.40 -4.28
CA ALA A 46 1.81 -1.77 -3.95
C ALA A 46 2.63 -0.54 -3.53
N CYS A 47 3.56 -0.77 -2.61
CA CYS A 47 4.45 0.26 -2.07
C CYS A 47 5.85 0.16 -2.66
N ARG A 48 6.58 1.27 -2.65
CA ARG A 48 8.02 1.25 -2.90
C ARG A 48 8.74 0.47 -1.80
N ALA A 49 9.93 -0.02 -2.12
CA ALA A 49 10.75 -0.80 -1.19
C ALA A 49 10.98 -0.04 0.14
N GLY A 50 10.87 -0.75 1.26
CA GLY A 50 11.01 -0.20 2.60
C GLY A 50 9.72 0.36 3.22
N LEU A 51 8.62 0.43 2.45
CA LEU A 51 7.30 0.81 2.95
C LEU A 51 6.36 -0.40 3.03
N GLN A 52 5.34 -0.28 3.87
CA GLN A 52 4.32 -1.30 4.09
C GLN A 52 2.95 -0.80 3.68
N LEU A 53 2.22 -1.62 2.92
CA LEU A 53 0.85 -1.33 2.52
C LEU A 53 -0.11 -1.59 3.68
N GLN A 54 -0.92 -0.60 4.02
CA GLN A 54 -1.98 -0.70 5.00
C GLN A 54 -3.21 0.08 4.54
N SER A 55 -4.33 -0.61 4.32
CA SER A 55 -5.61 0.01 3.96
C SER A 55 -5.55 0.96 2.75
N GLY A 56 -4.73 0.64 1.75
CA GLY A 56 -4.54 1.47 0.55
C GLY A 56 -3.50 2.58 0.71
N GLU A 57 -2.83 2.70 1.85
CA GLU A 57 -1.77 3.69 2.09
C GLU A 57 -0.42 2.98 2.29
N CYS A 58 0.66 3.58 1.80
CA CYS A 58 2.02 3.14 2.09
C CYS A 58 2.59 3.90 3.29
N ARG A 59 3.05 3.17 4.29
CA ARG A 59 3.55 3.73 5.56
C ARG A 59 4.95 3.18 5.82
N ALA A 60 5.76 3.85 6.64
CA ALA A 60 7.09 3.34 7.04
C ALA A 60 7.01 2.40 8.26
N THR A 61 5.96 2.56 9.07
CA THR A 61 5.69 1.75 10.25
C THR A 61 4.21 1.42 10.28
N CYS A 62 3.89 0.15 10.49
CA CYS A 62 2.52 -0.32 10.65
C CYS A 62 1.86 0.30 11.88
N ALA A 63 0.54 0.56 11.79
CA ALA A 63 -0.23 0.98 12.94
C ALA A 63 -0.19 -0.07 14.07
N GLN A 64 -0.44 0.37 15.31
CA GLN A 64 -0.56 -0.54 16.45
C GLN A 64 -1.60 -1.64 16.18
N GLY A 65 -1.31 -2.87 16.63
CA GLY A 65 -2.11 -4.05 16.31
C GLY A 65 -1.79 -4.68 14.96
N TYR A 66 -0.75 -4.21 14.26
CA TYR A 66 -0.25 -4.79 13.03
C TYR A 66 1.27 -5.00 13.10
N TYR A 67 1.77 -5.96 12.33
CA TYR A 67 3.20 -6.19 12.14
C TYR A 67 3.54 -6.11 10.64
N SER A 68 4.81 -5.86 10.34
CA SER A 68 5.31 -5.83 8.97
C SER A 68 5.50 -7.26 8.46
N ASP A 69 4.75 -7.62 7.43
CA ASP A 69 4.83 -8.90 6.74
C ASP A 69 5.10 -8.64 5.25
N VAL A 70 6.33 -8.85 4.78
CA VAL A 70 6.73 -8.75 3.36
C VAL A 70 6.10 -7.55 2.61
N GLY A 71 6.31 -6.33 3.13
CA GLY A 71 5.81 -5.10 2.49
C GLY A 71 4.31 -4.81 2.67
N VAL A 72 3.62 -5.56 3.52
CA VAL A 72 2.24 -5.26 3.96
C VAL A 72 2.16 -5.20 5.49
N CYS A 73 1.18 -4.46 6.01
CA CYS A 73 0.85 -4.49 7.43
C CYS A 73 -0.23 -5.53 7.69
N ALA A 74 0.19 -6.67 8.25
CA ALA A 74 -0.72 -7.74 8.63
C ALA A 74 -1.20 -7.56 10.08
N LYS A 75 -2.45 -7.92 10.36
CA LYS A 75 -3.02 -7.82 11.72
C LYS A 75 -2.31 -8.80 12.66
N CYS A 76 -2.07 -8.33 13.89
CA CYS A 76 -1.71 -9.19 15.00
C CYS A 76 -2.83 -10.18 15.34
N TYR A 77 -2.47 -11.22 16.09
CA TYR A 77 -3.46 -12.09 16.73
C TYR A 77 -4.39 -11.26 17.63
N LEU A 78 -5.68 -11.61 17.68
CA LEU A 78 -6.75 -10.78 18.27
C LEU A 78 -6.48 -10.36 19.73
N SER A 79 -5.76 -11.18 20.50
CA SER A 79 -5.43 -10.91 21.90
C SER A 79 -4.21 -10.00 22.11
N CYS A 80 -3.57 -9.52 21.05
CA CYS A 80 -2.32 -8.78 21.13
C CYS A 80 -2.51 -7.30 20.85
N LYS A 81 -1.90 -6.46 21.68
CA LYS A 81 -1.78 -5.01 21.44
C LYS A 81 -0.65 -4.72 20.45
N THR A 82 0.49 -5.41 20.58
CA THR A 82 1.58 -5.42 19.59
C THR A 82 2.11 -6.84 19.42
N CYS A 83 2.68 -7.14 18.25
CA CYS A 83 3.19 -8.47 17.93
C CYS A 83 4.39 -8.37 16.97
N SER A 84 5.18 -9.44 16.92
CA SER A 84 6.24 -9.64 15.91
C SER A 84 5.80 -10.56 14.77
N GLY A 85 4.60 -11.14 14.85
CA GLY A 85 4.05 -12.05 13.85
C GLY A 85 2.59 -12.42 14.12
N PRO A 86 1.99 -13.31 13.31
CA PRO A 86 0.56 -13.58 13.35
C PRO A 86 0.12 -14.49 14.51
N ARG A 87 1.06 -15.12 15.23
CA ARG A 87 0.74 -16.14 16.23
C ARG A 87 0.64 -15.57 17.65
N ARG A 88 -0.08 -16.29 18.51
CA ARG A 88 -0.29 -15.92 19.93
C ARG A 88 1.01 -15.84 20.75
N ASP A 89 1.99 -16.69 20.44
CA ASP A 89 3.31 -16.75 21.07
C ASP A 89 4.27 -15.68 20.53
N GLN A 90 3.87 -14.95 19.49
CA GLN A 90 4.58 -13.81 18.91
C GLN A 90 3.99 -12.48 19.39
N CYS A 91 3.22 -12.52 20.48
CA CYS A 91 2.70 -11.33 21.15
C CYS A 91 3.85 -10.60 21.84
N VAL A 92 4.00 -9.31 21.56
CA VAL A 92 5.01 -8.45 22.21
C VAL A 92 4.39 -7.71 23.39
N SER A 93 3.13 -7.29 23.26
CA SER A 93 2.38 -6.71 24.37
C SER A 93 0.89 -7.08 24.32
N CYS A 94 0.30 -7.24 25.50
CA CYS A 94 -1.13 -7.53 25.68
C CYS A 94 -1.92 -6.24 25.98
N PRO A 95 -3.23 -6.21 25.67
CA PRO A 95 -4.14 -5.19 26.18
C PRO A 95 -4.16 -5.15 27.71
N LEU A 96 -4.49 -4.00 28.29
CA LEU A 96 -4.62 -3.85 29.75
C LEU A 96 -5.74 -4.77 30.27
N GLY A 97 -5.46 -5.49 31.36
CA GLY A 97 -6.41 -6.42 31.98
C GLY A 97 -6.38 -7.85 31.44
N TRP A 98 -5.53 -8.14 30.46
CA TRP A 98 -5.24 -9.50 30.01
C TRP A 98 -3.95 -9.95 30.72
N GLN A 99 -4.10 -10.64 31.86
CA GLN A 99 -3.01 -11.25 32.65
C GLN A 99 -2.97 -12.75 32.38
#